data_AF-A0A0F3GKR0-F1
#
_entry.id   AF-A0A0F3GKR0-F1
#
_cell.length_a   1.000
_cell.length_b   1.000
_cell.length_c   1.000
_cell.angle_alpha   90.00
_cell.angle_beta   90.00
_cell.angle_gamma   90.00
#
_symmetry.space_group_name_H-M   'P 1'
#
loop_
_entity.id
_entity.type
_entity.pdbx_description
1 polymer ?
#
loop_
_entity_poly.entity_id
_entity_poly.type
_entity_poly.pdbx_seq_one_letter_code
_entity_poly.pdbx_strand_id
1 'polypeptide(L)'
;MKCPNPKCGRDIAKPKKFCPYCQTPKPEKIAKRIAQIEENINKIGELWKEYTSSFMTPEEKTLADKFASERAKLRDEGFKPVMEALRAGKIEEATKLNEDRVRPMAVPVAASIDALKQLQVDEAKKLYDNSLKEYESSRNMAIGAIVLGLISAMLFALWIINSIVKPLNEGVSIATSLAGGRPHRNDRRLQQG
;
A
#
# COMPACT_ATOMS: atom_id res chain seq x y z
N MET A 1 27.76 -17.88 46.39
CA MET A 1 27.38 -16.59 45.78
C MET A 1 25.94 -16.24 46.19
N LYS A 2 25.74 -15.18 46.98
CA LYS A 2 24.42 -14.77 47.50
C LYS A 2 23.59 -14.12 46.38
N CYS A 3 22.27 -14.34 46.38
CA CYS A 3 21.36 -13.69 45.44
C CYS A 3 20.65 -12.50 46.11
N PRO A 4 20.85 -11.26 45.64
CA PRO A 4 20.28 -10.06 46.26
C PRO A 4 18.91 -9.71 45.66
N ASN A 5 17.99 -10.67 45.52
CA ASN A 5 16.63 -10.41 45.01
C ASN A 5 15.63 -10.34 46.18
N PRO A 6 14.91 -9.22 46.38
CA PRO A 6 14.01 -9.03 47.52
C PRO A 6 12.82 -10.02 47.54
N LYS A 7 12.49 -10.65 46.40
CA LYS A 7 11.48 -11.71 46.30
C LYS A 7 11.96 -13.07 46.82
N CYS A 8 13.23 -13.23 47.17
CA CYS A 8 13.80 -14.48 47.69
C CYS A 8 13.70 -14.63 49.22
N GLY A 9 12.98 -13.73 49.89
CA GLY A 9 12.91 -13.65 51.34
C GLY A 9 14.12 -12.92 51.95
N ARG A 10 13.95 -12.34 53.14
CA ARG A 10 15.00 -11.57 53.86
C ARG A 10 16.25 -12.39 54.22
N ASP A 11 16.20 -13.71 54.09
CA ASP A 11 17.34 -14.59 54.28
C ASP A 11 18.31 -14.52 53.08
N ILE A 12 19.18 -13.51 53.10
CA ILE A 12 20.33 -13.31 52.21
C ILE A 12 21.34 -14.49 52.18
N ALA A 13 21.06 -15.59 52.88
CA ALA A 13 21.89 -16.78 52.97
C ALA A 13 21.31 -18.01 52.24
N LYS A 14 20.07 -17.97 51.71
CA LYS A 14 19.51 -19.14 51.00
C LYS A 14 20.28 -19.38 49.68
N PRO A 15 20.72 -20.63 49.39
CA PRO A 15 21.46 -20.92 48.17
C PRO A 15 20.59 -20.68 46.93
N LYS A 16 21.19 -20.15 45.85
CA LYS A 16 20.50 -19.71 44.60
C LYS A 16 19.47 -20.73 44.08
N LYS A 17 19.69 -22.03 44.30
CA LYS A 17 18.79 -23.14 43.90
C LYS A 17 17.36 -23.06 44.47
N PHE A 18 17.15 -22.38 45.61
CA PHE A 18 15.84 -22.28 46.26
C PHE A 18 15.05 -21.02 45.87
N CYS A 19 15.64 -20.09 45.10
CA CYS A 19 14.91 -18.92 44.62
C CYS A 19 14.75 -18.95 43.09
N PRO A 20 13.50 -19.04 42.57
CA PRO A 20 13.24 -19.08 41.13
C PRO A 20 13.81 -17.87 40.38
N TYR A 21 13.83 -16.71 41.05
CA TYR A 21 14.30 -15.44 40.50
C TYR A 21 15.83 -15.30 40.44
N CYS A 22 16.57 -16.30 40.92
CA CYS A 22 18.05 -16.31 40.96
C CYS A 22 18.65 -17.43 40.13
N GLN A 23 17.81 -18.12 39.34
CA GLN A 23 18.27 -19.18 38.47
C GLN A 23 19.15 -18.59 37.38
N THR A 24 20.43 -18.96 37.40
CA THR A 24 21.35 -18.68 36.30
C THR A 24 20.95 -19.56 35.11
N PRO A 25 20.78 -18.99 33.90
CA PRO A 25 20.47 -19.80 32.74
C PRO A 25 21.56 -20.86 32.50
N LYS A 26 21.16 -22.07 32.09
CA LYS A 26 22.11 -23.13 31.76
C LYS A 26 23.06 -22.65 30.64
N PRO A 27 24.37 -22.97 30.68
CA PRO A 27 25.34 -22.52 29.68
C PRO A 27 24.93 -22.83 28.23
N GLU A 28 24.36 -24.02 27.97
CA GLU A 28 23.83 -24.40 26.66
C GLU A 28 22.74 -23.43 26.15
N LYS A 29 21.85 -22.98 27.04
CA LYS A 29 20.80 -22.01 26.67
C LYS A 29 21.41 -20.65 26.34
N ILE A 30 22.46 -20.24 27.06
CA ILE A 30 23.16 -18.98 26.82
C ILE A 30 23.85 -19.03 25.45
N ALA A 31 24.61 -20.09 25.17
CA ALA A 31 25.28 -20.29 23.89
C ALA A 31 24.30 -20.27 22.72
N LYS A 32 23.16 -20.98 22.84
CA LYS A 32 22.10 -20.98 21.82
C LYS A 32 21.51 -19.58 21.61
N ARG A 33 21.29 -18.80 22.67
CA ARG A 33 20.75 -17.44 22.57
C ARG A 33 21.74 -16.48 21.92
N ILE A 34 23.02 -16.57 22.25
CA ILE A 34 24.08 -15.80 21.61
C ILE A 34 24.11 -16.10 20.11
N ALA A 35 24.14 -17.37 19.73
CA ALA A 35 24.14 -17.78 18.32
C ALA A 35 22.92 -17.21 17.56
N GLN A 36 21.72 -17.24 18.18
CA GLN A 36 20.52 -16.65 17.58
C GLN A 36 20.62 -15.13 17.41
N ILE A 37 21.23 -14.42 18.37
CA ILE A 37 21.42 -12.97 18.27
C ILE A 37 22.37 -12.65 17.11
N GLU A 38 23.45 -13.40 16.96
CA GLU A 38 24.42 -13.24 15.87
C GLU A 38 23.80 -13.52 14.50
N GLU A 39 23.03 -14.61 14.39
CA GLU A 39 22.26 -14.94 13.19
C GLU A 39 21.30 -13.79 12.82
N ASN A 40 20.56 -13.27 13.80
CA ASN A 40 19.62 -12.16 13.58
C ASN A 40 20.35 -10.88 13.17
N ILE A 41 21.52 -10.60 13.74
CA ILE A 41 22.33 -9.43 13.36
C ILE A 41 22.72 -9.52 11.88
N ASN A 42 23.13 -10.69 11.42
CA ASN A 42 23.51 -10.94 10.03
C ASN A 42 22.30 -10.87 9.09
N LYS A 43 21.24 -11.61 9.40
CA LYS A 43 20.02 -11.66 8.58
C LYS A 43 19.38 -10.29 8.39
N ILE A 44 19.27 -9.50 9.46
CA ILE A 44 18.74 -8.13 9.33
C ILE A 44 19.71 -7.26 8.52
N GLY A 45 21.02 -7.48 8.60
CA GLY A 45 22.00 -6.77 7.76
C GLY A 45 21.82 -7.07 6.27
N GLU A 46 21.56 -8.32 5.91
CA GLU A 46 21.25 -8.73 4.53
C GLU A 46 19.95 -8.11 4.03
N LEU A 47 18.86 -8.25 4.79
CA LEU A 47 17.57 -7.65 4.47
C LEU A 47 17.64 -6.13 4.34
N TRP A 48 18.44 -5.48 5.20
CA TRP A 48 18.65 -4.04 5.14
C TRP A 48 19.38 -3.62 3.87
N LYS A 49 20.42 -4.38 3.49
CA LYS A 49 21.16 -4.13 2.25
C LYS A 49 20.26 -4.26 1.02
N GLU A 50 19.43 -5.31 0.97
CA GLU A 50 18.45 -5.51 -0.09
C GLU A 50 17.46 -4.34 -0.16
N TYR A 51 16.87 -3.97 0.97
CA TYR A 51 15.96 -2.82 1.08
C TYR A 51 16.59 -1.52 0.59
N THR A 52 17.81 -1.20 1.00
CA THR A 52 18.52 0.03 0.61
C THR A 52 19.11 0.01 -0.81
N SER A 53 18.98 -1.10 -1.54
CA SER A 53 19.50 -1.23 -2.90
C SER A 53 18.55 -0.67 -3.97
N SER A 54 17.27 -0.52 -3.64
CA SER A 54 16.27 0.08 -4.52
C SER A 54 16.32 1.61 -4.48
N PHE A 55 15.60 2.23 -5.40
CA PHE A 55 15.34 3.66 -5.34
C PHE A 55 14.62 4.00 -4.02
N MET A 56 15.04 5.10 -3.39
CA MET A 56 14.44 5.64 -2.17
C MET A 56 14.14 7.12 -2.36
N THR A 57 13.01 7.58 -1.83
CA THR A 57 12.73 9.01 -1.74
C THR A 57 13.70 9.69 -0.75
N PRO A 58 13.90 11.02 -0.82
CA PRO A 58 14.75 11.72 0.17
C PRO A 58 14.27 11.55 1.61
N GLU A 59 12.95 11.48 1.81
CA GLU A 59 12.33 11.25 3.12
C GLU A 59 12.60 9.82 3.61
N GLU A 60 12.37 8.82 2.76
CA GLU A 60 12.65 7.42 3.05
C GLU A 60 14.13 7.21 3.40
N LYS A 61 15.03 7.79 2.60
CA LYS A 61 16.47 7.70 2.84
C LYS A 61 16.86 8.28 4.21
N THR A 62 16.27 9.40 4.60
CA THR A 62 16.54 10.03 5.91
C THR A 62 16.13 9.12 7.06
N LEU A 63 14.94 8.50 6.97
CA LEU A 63 14.46 7.55 7.98
C LEU A 63 15.29 6.25 7.97
N ALA A 64 15.71 5.80 6.78
CA ALA A 64 16.54 4.62 6.62
C ALA A 64 17.92 4.82 7.26
N ASP A 65 18.58 5.93 6.97
CA ASP A 65 19.89 6.27 7.55
C ASP A 65 19.80 6.37 9.08
N LYS A 66 18.71 6.94 9.60
CA LYS A 66 18.45 7.01 11.05
C LYS A 66 18.33 5.60 11.66
N PHE A 67 17.50 4.73 11.09
CA PHE A 67 17.36 3.35 11.57
C PHE A 67 18.69 2.60 11.51
N ALA A 68 19.43 2.73 10.40
CA ALA A 68 20.72 2.08 10.22
C ALA A 68 21.73 2.50 11.30
N SER A 69 21.79 3.80 11.61
CA SER A 69 22.64 4.36 12.66
C SER A 69 22.26 3.86 14.05
N GLU A 70 20.98 3.97 14.44
CA GLU A 70 20.50 3.55 15.75
C GLU A 70 20.67 2.03 15.96
N ARG A 71 20.41 1.24 14.91
CA ARG A 71 20.60 -0.21 14.94
C ARG A 71 22.08 -0.58 15.05
N ALA A 72 22.96 0.10 14.31
CA ALA A 72 24.40 -0.13 14.42
C ALA A 72 24.88 0.14 15.85
N LYS A 73 24.41 1.23 16.46
CA LYS A 73 24.70 1.55 17.85
C LYS A 73 24.19 0.48 18.83
N LEU A 74 22.95 0.02 18.68
CA LEU A 74 22.39 -1.06 19.52
C LEU A 74 23.19 -2.36 19.38
N ARG A 75 23.64 -2.70 18.17
CA ARG A 75 24.49 -3.87 17.92
C ARG A 75 25.84 -3.73 18.63
N ASP A 76 26.52 -2.61 18.41
CA ASP A 76 27.93 -2.46 18.79
C ASP A 76 28.10 -2.08 20.27
N GLU A 77 27.24 -1.21 20.79
CA GLU A 77 27.31 -0.73 22.18
C GLU A 77 26.35 -1.48 23.13
N GLY A 78 25.37 -2.22 22.58
CA GLY A 78 24.38 -2.96 23.36
C GLY A 78 24.64 -4.47 23.35
N PHE A 79 24.37 -5.12 22.21
CA PHE A 79 24.41 -6.58 22.13
C PHE A 79 25.81 -7.17 22.26
N LYS A 80 26.83 -6.59 21.61
CA LYS A 80 28.20 -7.12 21.68
C LYS A 80 28.73 -7.20 23.13
N PRO A 81 28.69 -6.13 23.96
CA PRO A 81 29.14 -6.21 25.34
C PRO A 81 28.35 -7.22 26.20
N VAL A 82 27.03 -7.32 25.98
CA VAL A 82 26.19 -8.30 26.68
C VAL A 82 26.61 -9.73 26.32
N MET A 83 26.83 -10.02 25.03
CA MET A 83 27.26 -11.34 24.59
C MET A 83 28.67 -11.68 25.10
N GLU A 84 29.59 -10.73 25.14
CA GLU A 84 30.93 -10.91 25.71
C GLU A 84 30.86 -11.24 27.21
N ALA A 85 30.08 -10.49 27.99
CA ALA A 85 29.85 -10.77 29.41
C ALA A 85 29.22 -12.16 29.63
N LEU A 86 28.25 -12.54 28.80
CA LEU A 86 27.63 -13.86 28.85
C LEU A 86 28.61 -14.99 28.51
N ARG A 87 29.49 -14.82 27.52
CA ARG A 87 30.56 -15.79 27.18
C ARG A 87 31.57 -15.93 28.29
N ALA A 88 31.88 -14.84 28.99
CA ALA A 88 32.75 -14.84 30.16
C ALA A 88 32.08 -15.39 31.44
N GLY A 89 30.82 -15.84 31.36
CA GLY A 89 30.06 -16.36 32.51
C GLY A 89 29.60 -15.28 33.51
N LYS A 90 29.73 -14.00 33.16
CA LYS A 90 29.41 -12.85 34.02
C LYS A 90 27.95 -12.45 33.88
N ILE A 91 27.06 -13.28 34.42
CA ILE A 91 25.59 -13.14 34.22
C ILE A 91 25.03 -11.85 34.84
N GLU A 92 25.47 -11.48 36.05
CA GLU A 92 25.02 -10.25 36.71
C GLU A 92 25.45 -9.00 35.94
N GLU A 93 26.65 -8.99 35.35
CA GLU A 93 27.15 -7.90 34.50
C GLU A 93 26.35 -7.80 33.19
N ALA A 94 26.13 -8.94 32.51
CA ALA A 94 25.31 -9.00 31.31
C ALA A 94 23.87 -8.50 31.56
N THR A 95 23.30 -8.82 32.72
CA THR A 95 21.96 -8.36 33.11
C THR A 95 21.93 -6.84 33.27
N LYS A 96 22.92 -6.25 33.94
CA LYS A 96 23.03 -4.79 34.08
C LYS A 96 23.22 -4.11 32.73
N LEU A 97 24.14 -4.60 31.89
CA LEU A 97 24.36 -4.06 30.55
C LEU A 97 23.08 -4.10 29.70
N ASN A 98 22.28 -5.16 29.83
CA ASN A 98 21.02 -5.26 29.12
C ASN A 98 20.00 -4.19 29.58
N GLU A 99 19.86 -3.98 30.89
CA GLU A 99 18.96 -2.95 31.43
C GLU A 99 19.45 -1.53 31.13
N ASP A 100 20.76 -1.28 31.25
CA ASP A 100 21.34 0.07 31.16
C ASP A 100 21.60 0.53 29.71
N ARG A 101 21.86 -0.41 28.79
CA ARG A 101 22.25 -0.10 27.40
C ARG A 101 21.23 -0.62 26.39
N VAL A 102 20.95 -1.93 26.41
CA VAL A 102 20.12 -2.58 25.38
C VAL A 102 18.69 -2.05 25.42
N ARG A 103 18.04 -2.03 26.60
CA ARG A 103 16.65 -1.59 26.70
C ARG A 103 16.44 -0.14 26.27
N PRO A 104 17.24 0.85 26.73
CA PRO A 104 17.10 2.22 26.27
C PRO A 104 17.38 2.39 24.77
N MET A 105 18.39 1.70 24.23
CA MET A 105 18.72 1.77 22.81
C MET A 105 17.71 1.06 21.90
N ALA A 106 16.95 0.09 22.41
CA ALA A 106 15.91 -0.59 21.64
C ALA A 106 14.71 0.32 21.33
N VAL A 107 14.40 1.29 22.19
CA VAL A 107 13.29 2.24 22.02
C VAL A 107 13.42 3.09 20.74
N PRO A 108 14.53 3.82 20.50
CA PRO A 108 14.68 4.59 19.28
C PRO A 108 14.73 3.71 18.03
N VAL A 109 15.37 2.53 18.08
CA VAL A 109 15.39 1.57 16.96
C VAL A 109 13.98 1.10 16.59
N ALA A 110 13.12 0.85 17.57
CA ALA A 110 11.72 0.50 17.33
C ALA A 110 10.95 1.67 16.71
N ALA A 111 11.15 2.88 17.23
CA ALA A 111 10.50 4.08 16.70
C ALA A 111 10.93 4.39 15.25
N SER A 112 12.21 4.22 14.90
CA SER A 112 12.70 4.50 13.55
C SER A 112 12.21 3.47 12.52
N ILE A 113 12.14 2.18 12.87
CA ILE A 113 11.56 1.19 11.95
C ILE A 113 10.04 1.35 11.79
N ASP A 114 9.33 1.78 12.84
CA ASP A 114 7.89 2.03 12.74
C ASP A 114 7.59 3.28 11.90
N ALA A 115 8.43 4.32 11.98
CA ALA A 115 8.33 5.47 11.08
C ALA A 115 8.52 5.09 9.61
N LEU A 116 9.47 4.19 9.30
CA LEU A 116 9.65 3.65 7.95
C LEU A 116 8.44 2.87 7.45
N LYS A 117 7.86 2.00 8.29
CA LYS A 117 6.63 1.28 7.94
C LYS A 117 5.48 2.24 7.67
N GLN A 118 5.33 3.27 8.50
CA GLN A 118 4.27 4.25 8.34
C GLN A 118 4.41 5.00 7.02
N LEU A 119 5.63 5.41 6.65
CA LEU A 119 5.89 6.05 5.35
C LEU A 119 5.44 5.15 4.20
N GLN A 120 5.80 3.87 4.21
CA GLN A 120 5.38 2.94 3.14
C GLN A 120 3.85 2.76 3.08
N VAL A 121 3.17 2.72 4.23
CA VAL A 121 1.70 2.67 4.29
C VAL A 121 1.08 3.94 3.70
N ASP A 122 1.64 5.10 4.03
CA ASP A 122 1.16 6.39 3.54
C ASP A 122 1.40 6.56 2.03
N GLU A 123 2.55 6.11 1.53
CA GLU A 123 2.85 6.09 0.09
C GLU A 123 1.95 5.12 -0.67
N ALA A 124 1.72 3.91 -0.15
CA ALA A 124 0.79 2.95 -0.73
C ALA A 124 -0.64 3.52 -0.80
N LYS A 125 -1.07 4.24 0.24
CA LYS A 125 -2.38 4.92 0.25
C LYS A 125 -2.44 6.03 -0.81
N LYS A 126 -1.40 6.87 -0.93
CA LYS A 126 -1.34 7.91 -1.96
C LYS A 126 -1.42 7.31 -3.37
N LEU A 127 -0.70 6.22 -3.62
CA LEU A 127 -0.76 5.51 -4.91
C LEU A 127 -2.18 4.99 -5.18
N TYR A 128 -2.83 4.39 -4.19
CA TYR A 128 -4.21 3.91 -4.30
C TYR A 128 -5.21 5.05 -4.61
N ASP A 129 -5.14 6.15 -3.86
CA ASP A 129 -6.03 7.30 -4.04
C ASP A 129 -5.82 7.96 -5.41
N ASN A 130 -4.58 7.99 -5.92
CA ASN A 130 -4.28 8.50 -7.26
C ASN A 130 -4.85 7.59 -8.35
N SER A 131 -4.75 6.26 -8.22
CA SER A 131 -5.35 5.32 -9.18
C SER A 131 -6.88 5.44 -9.22
N LEU A 132 -7.54 5.73 -8.08
CA LEU A 132 -8.97 6.01 -8.05
C LEU A 132 -9.33 7.27 -8.82
N LYS A 133 -8.56 8.36 -8.66
CA LYS A 133 -8.79 9.61 -9.40
C LYS A 133 -8.61 9.44 -10.91
N GLU A 134 -7.60 8.68 -11.34
CA GLU A 134 -7.39 8.36 -12.75
C GLU A 134 -8.55 7.53 -13.32
N TYR A 135 -9.05 6.57 -12.54
CA TYR A 135 -10.22 5.79 -12.90
C TYR A 135 -11.48 6.66 -13.04
N GLU A 136 -11.73 7.57 -12.10
CA GLU A 136 -12.86 8.50 -12.16
C GLU A 136 -12.77 9.44 -13.35
N SER A 137 -11.58 9.99 -13.62
CA SER A 137 -11.33 10.83 -14.80
C SER A 137 -11.63 10.07 -16.10
N SER A 138 -11.13 8.84 -16.24
CA SER A 138 -11.36 7.99 -17.40
C SER A 138 -12.84 7.66 -17.57
N ARG A 139 -13.54 7.34 -16.48
CA ARG A 139 -14.98 7.07 -16.48
C ARG A 139 -15.77 8.31 -16.94
N ASN A 140 -15.43 9.48 -16.41
CA ASN A 140 -16.10 10.73 -16.78
C ASN A 140 -15.85 11.10 -18.25
N MET A 141 -14.65 10.85 -18.76
CA MET A 141 -14.32 11.06 -20.18
C MET A 141 -15.12 10.10 -21.07
N ALA A 142 -15.25 8.83 -20.70
CA ALA A 142 -16.07 7.86 -21.41
C ALA A 142 -17.57 8.24 -21.40
N ILE A 143 -18.10 8.64 -20.24
CA ILE A 143 -19.48 9.14 -20.12
C ILE A 143 -19.68 10.37 -21.01
N GLY A 144 -18.75 11.33 -20.99
CA GLY A 144 -18.78 12.52 -21.84
C GLY A 144 -18.80 12.17 -23.33
N ALA A 145 -17.96 11.24 -23.76
CA ALA A 145 -17.93 10.77 -25.15
C ALA A 145 -19.26 10.10 -25.57
N ILE A 146 -19.85 9.28 -24.70
CA ILE A 146 -21.16 8.65 -24.95
C ILE A 146 -22.25 9.71 -25.12
N VAL A 147 -22.33 10.66 -24.19
CA VAL A 147 -23.33 11.74 -24.23
C VAL A 147 -23.17 12.59 -25.49
N LEU A 148 -21.94 12.98 -25.84
CA LEU A 148 -21.65 13.73 -27.06
C LEU A 148 -22.03 12.94 -28.33
N GLY A 149 -21.79 11.63 -28.33
CA GLY A 149 -22.19 10.73 -29.41
C GLY A 149 -23.71 10.68 -29.59
N LEU A 150 -24.44 10.54 -28.49
CA LEU A 150 -25.92 10.53 -28.50
C LEU A 150 -26.49 11.87 -28.97
N ILE A 151 -25.95 13.00 -28.51
CA ILE A 151 -26.38 14.33 -28.95
C ILE A 151 -26.13 14.51 -30.44
N SER A 152 -24.93 14.16 -30.92
CA SER A 152 -24.57 14.24 -32.34
C SER A 152 -25.51 13.39 -33.20
N ALA A 153 -25.81 12.16 -32.78
CA ALA A 153 -26.74 11.28 -33.48
C ALA A 153 -28.16 11.89 -33.56
N MET A 154 -28.64 12.49 -32.47
CA MET A 154 -29.94 13.17 -32.44
C MET A 154 -29.98 14.40 -33.36
N LEU A 155 -28.92 15.21 -33.36
CA LEU A 155 -28.80 16.36 -34.25
C LEU A 155 -28.79 15.94 -35.72
N PHE A 156 -28.03 14.90 -36.08
CA PHE A 156 -28.03 14.37 -37.44
C PHE A 156 -29.39 13.80 -37.84
N ALA A 157 -30.08 13.09 -36.95
CA ALA A 157 -31.42 12.58 -37.22
C ALA A 157 -32.39 13.73 -37.55
N LEU A 158 -32.40 14.79 -36.73
CA LEU A 158 -33.25 15.98 -36.97
C LEU A 158 -32.86 16.71 -38.27
N TRP A 159 -31.57 16.80 -38.57
CA TRP A 159 -31.07 17.43 -39.78
C TRP A 159 -31.51 16.66 -41.05
N ILE A 160 -31.41 15.32 -41.05
CA ILE A 160 -31.85 14.47 -42.16
C ILE A 160 -33.37 14.56 -42.37
N ILE A 161 -34.15 14.50 -41.28
CA ILE A 161 -35.61 14.59 -41.35
C ILE A 161 -36.06 15.91 -42.00
N ASN A 162 -35.44 17.03 -41.60
CA ASN A 162 -35.81 18.35 -42.12
C ASN A 162 -35.26 18.62 -43.53
N SER A 163 -34.07 18.12 -43.88
CA SER A 163 -33.43 18.43 -45.16
C SER A 163 -33.87 17.53 -46.31
N ILE A 164 -34.20 16.26 -46.04
CA ILE A 164 -34.50 15.26 -47.08
C ILE A 164 -35.95 14.77 -46.99
N VAL A 165 -36.35 14.25 -45.83
CA VAL A 165 -37.62 13.51 -45.70
C VAL A 165 -38.84 14.41 -45.90
N LYS A 166 -38.86 15.60 -45.30
CA LYS A 166 -39.93 16.59 -45.49
C LYS A 166 -40.14 16.99 -46.96
N PRO A 167 -39.12 17.49 -47.69
CA PRO A 167 -39.31 17.90 -49.08
C PRO A 167 -39.65 16.74 -50.03
N LEU A 168 -39.15 15.53 -49.76
CA LEU A 168 -39.56 14.33 -50.50
C LEU A 168 -41.05 14.03 -50.31
N ASN A 169 -41.57 14.10 -49.09
CA ASN A 169 -43.00 13.89 -48.81
C ASN A 169 -43.88 14.96 -49.48
N GLU A 170 -43.44 16.22 -49.50
CA GLU A 170 -44.13 17.30 -50.21
C GLU A 170 -44.18 17.03 -51.73
N GLY A 171 -43.06 16.64 -52.33
CA GLY A 171 -42.99 16.30 -53.75
C GLY A 171 -43.87 15.10 -54.14
N VAL A 172 -43.86 14.04 -53.32
CA VAL A 172 -44.72 12.86 -53.53
C VAL A 172 -46.20 13.22 -53.39
N SER A 173 -46.57 14.07 -52.43
CA SER A 173 -47.94 14.54 -52.27
C SER A 173 -48.44 15.29 -53.51
N ILE A 174 -47.60 16.16 -54.08
CA ILE A 174 -47.92 16.90 -55.30
C ILE A 174 -48.10 15.93 -56.48
N ALA A 175 -47.17 14.99 -56.69
CA ALA A 175 -47.27 14.00 -57.76
C ALA A 175 -48.53 13.11 -57.64
N THR A 176 -48.89 12.73 -56.40
CA THR A 176 -50.09 11.92 -56.12
C THR A 176 -51.38 12.69 -56.39
N SER A 177 -51.41 13.99 -56.06
CA SER A 177 -52.55 14.87 -56.37
C SER A 177 -52.75 15.05 -57.88
N LEU A 178 -51.67 15.01 -58.67
CA LEU A 178 -51.73 15.04 -60.13
C LEU A 178 -52.16 13.68 -60.72
N ALA A 179 -51.71 12.56 -60.15
CA ALA A 179 -52.04 11.21 -60.61
C ALA A 179 -53.47 10.75 -60.25
N GLY A 180 -54.04 11.25 -59.13
CA GLY A 180 -55.43 11.00 -58.74
C GLY A 180 -56.46 11.82 -59.53
N GLY A 181 -56.00 12.81 -60.32
CA GLY A 181 -56.84 13.77 -61.02
C GLY A 181 -57.22 13.37 -62.45
N ARG A 182 -58.30 12.60 -62.56
CA ARG A 182 -59.27 12.43 -63.69
C ARG A 182 -59.34 11.01 -64.27
N PRO A 183 -60.41 10.24 -63.94
CA PRO A 183 -60.84 9.16 -64.82
C PRO A 183 -61.33 9.77 -66.15
N HIS A 184 -60.65 9.42 -67.23
CA HIS A 184 -61.03 9.75 -68.61
C HIS A 184 -62.44 9.20 -68.89
N ARG A 185 -63.48 10.06 -68.82
CA ARG A 185 -64.82 9.74 -69.34
C ARG A 185 -64.72 9.62 -70.86
N ASN A 186 -64.84 8.39 -71.33
CA ASN A 186 -65.08 8.06 -72.73
C ASN A 186 -66.53 8.41 -73.07
N ASP A 187 -66.79 9.65 -73.47
CA ASP A 187 -68.10 10.05 -73.98
C ASP A 187 -68.13 9.83 -75.50
N ARG A 188 -68.60 8.64 -75.86
CA ARG A 188 -68.85 8.22 -77.24
C ARG A 188 -70.18 8.83 -77.69
N ARG A 189 -70.14 9.95 -78.40
CA ARG A 189 -71.27 10.60 -79.10
C ARG A 189 -70.66 11.68 -80.03
N LEU A 190 -70.84 11.76 -81.34
CA LEU A 190 -71.85 11.30 -82.30
C LEU A 190 -71.18 11.31 -83.70
N GLN A 191 -71.38 10.28 -84.51
CA GLN A 191 -71.63 10.47 -85.94
C GLN A 191 -72.86 9.64 -86.28
N GLN A 192 -73.99 10.35 -86.39
CA GLN A 192 -75.13 9.96 -87.21
C GLN A 192 -74.78 10.30 -88.66
N GLY A 193 -75.15 9.42 -89.60
CA GLY A 193 -74.96 9.58 -91.04
C GLY A 193 -75.06 8.23 -91.72
#